data_AF-A0A9J7G0G9-F1
#
_entry.id   AF-A0A9J7G0G9-F1
#
_cell.length_a   1.000
_cell.length_b   1.000
_cell.length_c   1.000
_cell.angle_alpha   90.00
_cell.angle_beta   90.00
_cell.angle_gamma   90.00
#
_symmetry.space_group_name_H-M   'P 1'
#
loop_
_entity.id
_entity.type
_entity.pdbx_description
1 polymer ?
#
loop_
_entity_poly.entity_id
_entity_poly.type
_entity_poly.pdbx_seq_one_letter_code
_entity_poly.pdbx_strand_id
1 'polypeptide(L)'
;MSKRNQVSYVRPAEPAFLARFKERVGYREGPTVETKKIQPQLPDDDGDHSDKEDEQPQVVVLKQGDLTAEEVMKIKAEIKAAKADEEPPPADGRIMYRKPVKRPSDEKCLGLTASSKKKKTNEDDENKQNSVRKNSQKQIRNSSLLSFDNEDENEK
;
A
#
# COMPACT_ATOMS: atom_id res chain seq x y z
N MET A 1 -16.34 11.55 -42.54
CA MET A 1 -15.37 11.96 -41.52
C MET A 1 -16.01 13.01 -40.62
N SER A 2 -16.52 12.62 -39.44
CA SER A 2 -17.17 13.55 -38.52
C SER A 2 -16.11 14.35 -37.77
N LYS A 3 -16.01 15.66 -38.05
CA LYS A 3 -15.19 16.59 -37.27
C LYS A 3 -15.84 16.70 -35.89
N ARG A 4 -15.28 16.00 -34.88
CA ARG A 4 -15.70 16.16 -33.49
C ARG A 4 -15.50 17.62 -33.09
N ASN A 5 -16.55 18.25 -32.56
CA ASN A 5 -16.57 19.66 -32.20
C ASN A 5 -15.50 19.95 -31.14
N GLN A 6 -14.39 20.56 -31.55
CA GLN A 6 -13.34 21.03 -30.64
C GLN A 6 -13.80 22.34 -30.00
N VAL A 7 -14.48 22.24 -28.86
CA VAL A 7 -14.80 23.40 -28.03
C VAL A 7 -13.74 23.50 -26.94
N SER A 8 -12.98 24.59 -26.93
CA SER A 8 -12.06 24.94 -25.85
C SER A 8 -12.59 26.15 -25.08
N TYR A 9 -12.39 26.13 -23.77
CA TYR A 9 -12.75 27.26 -22.91
C TYR A 9 -11.62 28.30 -22.92
N VAL A 10 -11.95 29.54 -23.28
CA VAL A 10 -11.05 30.69 -23.17
C VAL A 10 -11.52 31.53 -21.99
N ARG A 11 -10.65 31.70 -20.99
CA ARG A 11 -10.96 32.55 -19.83
C ARG A 11 -10.87 34.02 -20.25
N PRO A 12 -11.96 34.81 -20.19
CA PRO A 12 -11.90 36.24 -20.50
C PRO A 12 -11.08 37.00 -19.45
N ALA A 13 -10.49 38.12 -19.85
CA ALA A 13 -9.74 38.98 -18.95
C ALA A 13 -10.67 39.62 -17.91
N GLU A 14 -10.18 39.77 -16.68
CA GLU A 14 -10.95 40.43 -15.62
C GLU A 14 -11.08 41.93 -15.90
N PRO A 15 -12.26 42.53 -15.66
CA PRO A 15 -12.45 43.97 -15.83
C PRO A 15 -11.62 44.76 -14.82
N ALA A 16 -11.11 45.91 -15.24
CA ALA A 16 -10.19 46.74 -14.46
C ALA A 16 -10.71 47.13 -13.06
N PHE A 17 -12.03 47.27 -12.90
CA PHE A 17 -12.66 47.52 -11.60
C PHE A 17 -12.42 46.37 -10.60
N LEU A 18 -12.63 45.11 -11.03
CA LEU A 18 -12.44 43.95 -10.16
C LEU A 18 -10.96 43.74 -9.83
N ALA A 19 -10.06 43.97 -10.78
CA ALA A 19 -8.62 43.88 -10.55
C ALA A 19 -8.15 44.86 -9.46
N ARG A 20 -8.53 46.14 -9.56
CA ARG A 20 -8.20 47.17 -8.56
C ARG A 20 -8.82 46.88 -7.20
N PHE A 21 -10.04 46.34 -7.18
CA PHE A 21 -10.70 45.97 -5.93
C PHE A 21 -9.96 44.83 -5.23
N LYS A 22 -9.66 43.75 -5.96
CA LYS A 22 -8.91 42.59 -5.44
C LYS A 22 -7.54 43.00 -4.88
N GLU A 23 -6.84 43.91 -5.55
CA GLU A 23 -5.56 44.46 -5.10
C GLU A 23 -5.72 45.22 -3.78
N ARG A 24 -6.71 46.12 -3.68
CA ARG A 24 -6.94 46.93 -2.49
C ARG A 24 -7.31 46.11 -1.25
N VAL A 25 -8.06 45.03 -1.44
CA VAL A 25 -8.50 44.15 -0.33
C VAL A 25 -7.52 43.00 -0.08
N GLY A 26 -6.41 42.90 -0.84
CA GLY A 26 -5.42 41.84 -0.70
C GLY A 26 -5.95 40.44 -1.02
N TYR A 27 -6.92 40.33 -1.95
CA TYR A 27 -7.54 39.06 -2.30
C TYR A 27 -6.51 38.06 -2.85
N ARG A 28 -6.47 36.86 -2.27
CA ARG A 28 -5.66 35.74 -2.74
C ARG A 28 -6.57 34.69 -3.34
N GLU A 29 -6.31 34.29 -4.58
CA GLU A 29 -7.06 33.22 -5.23
C GLU A 29 -6.84 31.92 -4.46
N GLY A 30 -7.95 31.27 -4.09
CA GLY A 30 -7.93 30.01 -3.37
C GLY A 30 -7.47 28.83 -4.24
N PRO A 31 -7.35 27.63 -3.63
CA PRO A 31 -6.98 26.40 -4.35
C PRO A 31 -7.90 26.16 -5.55
N THR A 32 -7.32 26.23 -6.74
CA THR A 32 -8.04 26.03 -8.01
C THR A 32 -7.95 24.56 -8.43
N VAL A 33 -8.81 24.09 -9.34
CA VAL A 33 -8.75 22.71 -9.87
C VAL A 33 -7.35 22.33 -10.39
N GLU A 34 -6.59 23.28 -10.95
CA GLU A 34 -5.20 23.06 -11.38
C GLU A 34 -4.27 22.71 -10.20
N THR A 35 -4.49 23.23 -9.00
CA THR A 35 -3.68 22.88 -7.82
C THR A 35 -3.89 21.42 -7.39
N LYS A 36 -4.97 20.77 -7.84
CA LYS A 36 -5.21 19.33 -7.63
C LYS A 36 -4.52 18.44 -8.66
N LYS A 37 -4.13 19.00 -9.82
CA LYS A 37 -3.40 18.25 -10.87
C LYS A 37 -1.91 18.22 -10.61
N ILE A 38 -1.39 19.16 -9.82
CA ILE A 38 -0.01 19.14 -9.34
C ILE A 38 0.08 17.94 -8.40
N GLN A 39 0.97 17.00 -8.71
CA GLN A 39 1.30 15.91 -7.79
C GLN A 39 1.81 16.59 -6.51
N PRO A 40 1.12 16.44 -5.36
CA PRO A 40 1.62 17.03 -4.14
C PRO A 40 3.04 16.49 -3.94
N GLN A 41 4.00 17.40 -3.80
CA GLN A 41 5.27 17.03 -3.18
C GLN A 41 4.85 16.50 -1.82
N LEU A 42 4.97 15.19 -1.63
CA LEU A 42 4.91 14.62 -0.30
C LEU A 42 5.98 15.42 0.46
N PRO A 43 5.62 16.11 1.55
CA PRO A 43 6.68 16.61 2.42
C PRO A 43 7.60 15.43 2.68
N ASP A 44 8.91 15.64 2.56
CA ASP A 44 9.90 14.69 3.04
C ASP A 44 9.62 14.53 4.53
N ASP A 45 8.74 13.59 4.84
CA ASP A 45 8.39 13.17 6.18
C ASP A 45 9.51 12.24 6.67
N ASP A 46 10.74 12.71 6.49
CA ASP A 46 11.93 12.36 7.27
C ASP A 46 11.86 13.05 8.64
N GLY A 47 10.66 13.45 9.07
CA GLY A 47 10.38 13.68 10.47
C GLY A 47 10.68 12.39 11.19
N ASP A 48 11.77 12.38 11.96
CA ASP A 48 11.96 11.44 13.06
C ASP A 48 10.72 11.59 13.95
N HIS A 49 9.66 10.84 13.63
CA HIS A 49 8.47 10.65 14.46
C HIS A 49 8.87 9.78 15.64
N SER A 50 9.91 10.20 16.36
CA SER A 50 10.18 9.72 17.68
C SER A 50 9.04 10.21 18.56
N ASP A 51 8.22 9.27 19.04
CA ASP A 51 7.16 9.54 20.00
C ASP A 51 7.70 10.48 21.08
N LYS A 52 7.01 11.59 21.30
CA LYS A 52 7.43 12.57 22.32
C LYS A 52 7.41 11.91 23.69
N GLU A 53 8.17 12.44 24.64
CA GLU A 53 8.19 11.92 26.02
C GLU A 53 6.76 11.84 26.62
N ASP A 54 5.92 12.83 26.33
CA ASP A 54 4.50 12.89 26.75
C ASP A 54 3.60 11.82 26.09
N GLU A 55 4.02 11.25 24.96
CA GLU A 55 3.26 10.24 24.20
C GLU A 55 3.66 8.81 24.63
N GLN A 56 4.70 8.66 25.45
CA GLN A 56 5.15 7.36 25.93
C GLN A 56 4.15 6.77 26.95
N PRO A 57 3.91 5.45 26.93
CA PRO A 57 3.01 4.81 27.87
C PRO A 57 3.56 4.88 29.30
N GLN A 58 2.69 5.14 30.26
CA GLN A 58 3.02 5.09 31.68
C GLN A 58 3.42 3.65 32.08
N VAL A 59 4.63 3.50 32.64
CA VAL A 59 5.08 2.24 33.22
C VAL A 59 4.69 2.19 34.69
N VAL A 60 3.96 1.14 35.10
CA VAL A 60 3.52 0.91 36.48
C VAL A 60 4.03 -0.46 36.94
N VAL A 61 4.76 -0.48 38.05
CA VAL A 61 5.27 -1.70 38.68
C VAL A 61 4.28 -2.14 39.76
N LEU A 62 3.68 -3.32 39.59
CA LEU A 62 2.71 -3.88 40.53
C LEU A 62 3.29 -5.06 41.32
N LYS A 63 4.24 -5.80 40.73
CA LYS A 63 4.83 -7.02 41.29
C LYS A 63 6.36 -7.00 41.19
N GLN A 64 7.01 -7.76 42.08
CA GLN A 64 8.45 -8.01 42.00
C GLN A 64 8.72 -8.88 40.75
N GLY A 65 9.23 -8.25 39.69
CA GLY A 65 9.44 -8.88 38.38
C GLY A 65 8.95 -8.04 37.19
N ASP A 66 8.13 -7.00 37.44
CA ASP A 66 7.78 -6.05 36.39
C ASP A 66 8.99 -5.15 36.07
N LEU A 67 9.10 -4.73 34.80
CA LEU A 67 10.20 -3.87 34.35
C LEU A 67 10.03 -2.46 34.89
N THR A 68 11.14 -1.88 35.33
CA THR A 68 11.22 -0.48 35.73
C THR A 68 11.33 0.42 34.50
N ALA A 69 10.97 1.70 34.63
CA ALA A 69 11.00 2.66 33.52
C ALA A 69 12.38 2.73 32.84
N GLU A 70 13.46 2.68 33.62
CA GLU A 70 14.83 2.74 33.10
C GLU A 70 15.21 1.50 32.27
N GLU A 71 14.75 0.32 32.67
CA GLU A 71 15.03 -0.93 31.95
C GLU A 71 14.29 -0.94 30.61
N VAL A 72 13.03 -0.48 30.59
CA VAL A 72 12.24 -0.34 29.36
C VAL A 72 12.94 0.61 28.37
N MET A 73 13.45 1.74 28.84
CA MET A 73 14.18 2.69 27.99
C MET A 73 15.45 2.08 27.39
N LYS A 74 16.24 1.35 28.20
CA LYS A 74 17.46 0.67 27.72
C LYS A 74 17.16 -0.38 26.65
N ILE A 75 16.16 -1.23 26.89
CA ILE A 75 15.75 -2.27 25.93
C ILE A 75 15.23 -1.64 24.64
N LYS A 76 14.41 -0.57 24.72
CA LYS A 76 13.92 0.15 23.53
C LYS A 76 15.06 0.78 22.72
N ALA A 77 16.05 1.37 23.38
CA ALA A 77 17.20 1.96 22.71
C ALA A 77 18.04 0.90 21.98
N GLU A 78 18.27 -0.26 22.61
CA GLU A 78 18.99 -1.39 21.99
C GLU A 78 18.24 -1.94 20.77
N ILE A 79 16.92 -2.10 20.85
CA ILE A 79 16.09 -2.52 19.71
C ILE A 79 16.12 -1.48 18.58
N LYS A 80 16.02 -0.17 18.91
CA LYS A 80 16.10 0.90 17.90
C LYS A 80 17.45 0.92 17.20
N ALA A 81 18.54 0.73 17.95
CA ALA A 81 19.89 0.63 17.39
C ALA A 81 20.07 -0.60 16.49
N ALA A 82 19.54 -1.76 16.89
CA ALA A 82 19.58 -2.99 16.08
C ALA A 82 18.73 -2.89 14.80
N LYS A 83 17.60 -2.18 14.87
CA LYS A 83 16.70 -1.92 13.73
C LYS A 83 17.28 -0.94 12.72
N ALA A 84 18.10 0.00 13.15
CA ALA A 84 18.74 0.98 12.27
C ALA A 84 19.81 0.35 11.35
N ASP A 85 20.35 -0.81 11.73
CA ASP A 85 21.34 -1.57 10.95
C ASP A 85 20.68 -2.57 9.95
N GLU A 86 19.35 -2.78 10.08
CA GLU A 86 18.58 -3.56 9.11
C GLU A 86 18.25 -2.65 7.90
N GLU A 87 18.99 -2.89 6.80
CA GLU A 87 18.91 -2.27 5.47
C GLU A 87 17.65 -1.39 5.24
N PRO A 88 17.82 -0.09 4.92
CA PRO A 88 16.70 0.83 4.77
C PRO A 88 15.69 0.29 3.73
N PRO A 89 14.38 0.54 3.95
CA PRO A 89 13.38 0.17 2.96
C PRO A 89 13.76 0.80 1.62
N PRO A 90 13.64 0.06 0.49
CA PRO A 90 14.09 0.54 -0.80
C PRO A 90 13.40 1.88 -1.11
N ALA A 91 14.19 2.94 -1.25
CA ALA A 91 13.75 4.31 -1.54
C ALA A 91 12.92 4.45 -2.83
N ASP A 92 12.89 3.39 -3.63
CA ASP A 92 12.19 3.28 -4.92
C ASP A 92 10.67 2.97 -4.76
N GLY A 93 10.16 2.80 -3.53
CA GLY A 93 8.75 2.49 -3.26
C GLY A 93 8.29 1.11 -3.79
N ARG A 94 9.23 0.30 -4.31
CA ARG A 94 8.97 -1.05 -4.82
C ARG A 94 9.02 -2.06 -3.68
N ILE A 95 7.90 -2.72 -3.44
CA ILE A 95 7.79 -3.77 -2.41
C ILE A 95 8.59 -5.00 -2.86
N MET A 96 9.67 -5.32 -2.13
CA MET A 96 10.49 -6.50 -2.36
C MET A 96 10.00 -7.66 -1.47
N TYR A 97 9.49 -8.73 -2.08
CA TYR A 97 9.10 -9.94 -1.34
C TYR A 97 10.36 -10.71 -0.91
N ARG A 98 10.74 -10.62 0.38
CA ARG A 98 11.74 -11.52 0.97
C ARG A 98 11.13 -12.91 1.17
N LYS A 99 11.85 -13.94 0.73
CA LYS A 99 11.44 -15.34 0.90
C LYS A 99 11.45 -15.67 2.40
N PRO A 100 10.35 -16.21 2.96
CA PRO A 100 10.33 -16.57 4.36
C PRO A 100 11.37 -17.66 4.66
N VAL A 101 12.10 -17.50 5.75
CA VAL A 101 13.00 -18.53 6.28
C VAL A 101 12.14 -19.71 6.71
N LYS A 102 12.51 -20.92 6.26
CA LYS A 102 11.84 -22.15 6.68
C LYS A 102 12.03 -22.28 8.19
N ARG A 103 10.94 -22.20 8.96
CA ARG A 103 11.01 -22.45 10.41
C ARG A 103 11.53 -23.87 10.66
N PRO A 104 12.42 -24.09 11.64
CA PRO A 104 12.76 -25.44 12.08
C PRO A 104 11.47 -26.14 12.52
N SER A 105 11.31 -27.41 12.14
CA SER A 105 10.08 -28.17 12.33
C SER A 105 9.76 -28.53 13.79
N ASP A 106 10.56 -28.07 14.76
CA ASP A 106 10.49 -28.53 16.15
C ASP A 106 9.90 -27.52 17.14
N GLU A 107 9.68 -26.26 16.72
CA GLU A 107 8.94 -25.31 17.53
C GLU A 107 7.44 -25.41 17.20
N LYS A 108 6.74 -26.19 18.02
CA LYS A 108 5.29 -26.25 18.05
C LYS A 108 4.75 -24.83 18.23
N CYS A 109 4.20 -24.24 17.19
CA CYS A 109 3.37 -23.04 17.29
C CYS A 109 2.16 -23.37 18.18
N LEU A 110 2.28 -23.13 19.48
CA LEU A 110 1.21 -23.29 20.47
C LEU A 110 0.14 -22.22 20.19
N GLY A 111 -0.78 -22.50 19.27
CA GLY A 111 -1.92 -21.61 19.04
C GLY A 111 -2.70 -21.77 17.73
N LEU A 112 -2.25 -22.59 16.78
CA LEU A 112 -2.93 -22.71 15.47
C LEU A 112 -3.32 -24.16 15.17
N THR A 113 -4.54 -24.54 15.55
CA THR A 113 -5.17 -25.84 15.23
C THR A 113 -5.86 -25.80 13.86
N ALA A 114 -5.15 -25.44 12.80
CA ALA A 114 -5.66 -25.54 11.43
C ALA A 114 -4.95 -26.68 10.68
N SER A 115 -5.41 -27.92 10.86
CA SER A 115 -4.90 -29.08 10.12
C SER A 115 -5.58 -29.17 8.76
N SER A 116 -4.88 -28.80 7.68
CA SER A 116 -5.24 -29.24 6.34
C SER A 116 -4.33 -30.42 5.95
N LYS A 117 -4.86 -31.65 6.10
CA LYS A 117 -4.20 -32.87 5.62
C LYS A 117 -4.18 -32.86 4.08
N LYS A 118 -3.07 -32.43 3.48
CA LYS A 118 -2.79 -32.71 2.06
C LYS A 118 -1.99 -34.02 1.99
N LYS A 119 -2.63 -35.05 1.43
CA LYS A 119 -2.04 -36.37 1.14
C LYS A 119 -0.83 -36.20 0.21
N LYS A 120 0.37 -36.59 0.67
CA LYS A 120 1.55 -36.79 -0.16
C LYS A 120 1.66 -38.28 -0.48
N THR A 121 1.92 -38.61 -1.73
CA THR A 121 2.47 -39.90 -2.17
C THR A 121 3.98 -39.69 -2.36
N ASN A 122 4.77 -40.43 -1.56
CA ASN A 122 6.20 -40.71 -1.74
C ASN A 122 6.35 -41.65 -2.96
N GLU A 123 7.49 -41.88 -3.63
CA GLU A 123 8.88 -41.42 -3.68
C GLU A 123 9.42 -42.00 -5.02
N ASP A 124 10.57 -41.52 -5.49
CA ASP A 124 11.47 -42.12 -6.49
C ASP A 124 11.03 -42.26 -7.96
N ASP A 125 11.63 -41.44 -8.85
CA ASP A 125 12.46 -42.00 -9.93
C ASP A 125 13.36 -40.90 -10.53
N GLU A 126 14.65 -41.19 -10.59
CA GLU A 126 15.67 -40.35 -11.20
C GLU A 126 15.65 -40.50 -12.73
N ASN A 127 15.96 -39.42 -13.43
CA ASN A 127 16.55 -39.44 -14.78
C ASN A 127 15.67 -39.92 -15.96
N LYS A 128 15.01 -38.97 -16.64
CA LYS A 128 14.94 -38.99 -18.11
C LYS A 128 14.66 -37.62 -18.72
N GLN A 129 15.61 -37.23 -19.56
CA GLN A 129 15.60 -36.07 -20.44
C GLN A 129 14.36 -35.97 -21.33
N ASN A 130 14.06 -34.73 -21.72
CA ASN A 130 13.44 -34.35 -22.99
C ASN A 130 12.11 -35.03 -23.37
N SER A 131 11.00 -34.38 -23.03
CA SER A 131 9.97 -34.13 -24.05
C SER A 131 9.21 -32.85 -23.74
N VAL A 132 9.21 -31.96 -24.73
CA VAL A 132 8.37 -30.76 -24.83
C VAL A 132 6.92 -31.17 -24.57
N ARG A 133 6.42 -30.94 -23.36
CA ARG A 133 5.00 -31.09 -23.04
C ARG A 133 4.27 -29.91 -23.66
N LYS A 134 3.80 -30.07 -24.90
CA LYS A 134 2.80 -29.19 -25.50
C LYS A 134 1.57 -29.19 -24.58
N ASN A 135 1.35 -28.10 -23.86
CA ASN A 135 0.17 -27.91 -23.04
C ASN A 135 -1.03 -27.71 -23.98
N SER A 136 -1.75 -28.79 -24.28
CA SER A 136 -3.03 -28.72 -24.98
C SER A 136 -4.14 -28.32 -24.00
N GLN A 137 -4.01 -27.13 -23.41
CA GLN A 137 -5.12 -26.48 -22.74
C GLN A 137 -6.11 -26.07 -23.83
N LYS A 138 -7.26 -26.75 -23.87
CA LYS A 138 -8.40 -26.36 -24.69
C LYS A 138 -8.71 -24.90 -24.35
N GLN A 139 -8.58 -23.99 -25.34
CA GLN A 139 -9.07 -22.62 -25.20
C GLN A 139 -10.56 -22.69 -24.95
N ILE A 140 -10.99 -22.45 -23.71
CA ILE A 140 -12.40 -22.32 -23.39
C ILE A 140 -12.82 -20.94 -23.93
N ARG A 141 -13.49 -20.92 -25.08
CA ARG A 141 -14.06 -19.69 -25.65
C ARG A 141 -15.41 -19.43 -24.97
N ASN A 142 -15.37 -18.71 -23.86
CA ASN A 142 -16.59 -18.21 -23.23
C ASN A 142 -17.03 -16.97 -24.01
N SER A 143 -17.94 -17.10 -24.98
CA SER A 143 -18.44 -15.96 -25.76
C SER A 143 -19.44 -15.09 -25.00
N SER A 144 -19.76 -15.42 -23.75
CA SER A 144 -20.54 -14.58 -22.84
C SER A 144 -20.18 -14.95 -21.40
N LEU A 145 -19.45 -14.06 -20.73
CA LEU A 145 -19.13 -14.15 -19.29
C LEU A 145 -20.01 -13.22 -18.45
N LEU A 146 -20.94 -12.53 -19.09
CA LEU A 146 -21.82 -11.54 -18.51
C LEU A 146 -23.17 -11.67 -19.21
N SER A 147 -24.04 -12.53 -18.67
CA SER A 147 -25.46 -12.40 -18.90
C SER A 147 -25.95 -11.24 -18.04
N PHE A 148 -25.72 -10.01 -18.51
CA PHE A 148 -26.56 -8.92 -18.05
C PHE A 148 -27.94 -9.21 -18.59
N ASP A 149 -28.84 -9.46 -17.65
CA ASP A 149 -30.26 -9.48 -17.86
C ASP A 149 -30.64 -8.23 -18.65
N ASN A 150 -31.18 -8.45 -19.84
CA ASN A 150 -31.63 -7.40 -20.74
C ASN A 150 -33.15 -7.26 -20.55
N GLU A 151 -33.60 -7.27 -19.30
CA GLU A 151 -34.93 -6.84 -18.88
C GLU A 151 -34.86 -5.36 -18.53
N ASP A 152 -35.05 -4.52 -19.54
CA ASP A 152 -36.04 -3.43 -19.47
C ASP A 152 -36.28 -2.95 -20.90
N GLU A 153 -37.08 -3.79 -21.55
CA GLU A 153 -37.74 -3.59 -22.82
C GLU A 153 -38.75 -2.46 -22.66
N ASN A 154 -38.62 -1.41 -23.49
CA ASN A 154 -39.69 -0.51 -23.93
C ASN A 154 -40.96 -0.48 -23.06
N GLU A 155 -41.03 0.46 -22.11
CA GLU A 155 -42.33 1.01 -21.73
C GLU A 155 -42.62 2.26 -22.56
N LYS A 156 -43.84 2.27 -23.08
CA LYS A 156 -44.32 2.96 -24.28
C LYS A 156 -44.97 4.29 -23.94
#